data_AF-A0A1Z9XPV4-F1
#
_entry.id   AF-A0A1Z9XPV4-F1
#
_cell.length_a   1.000
_cell.length_b   1.000
_cell.length_c   1.000
_cell.angle_alpha   90.00
_cell.angle_beta   90.00
_cell.angle_gamma   90.00
#
_symmetry.space_group_name_H-M   'P 1'
#
loop_
_entity.id
_entity.type
_entity.pdbx_description
1 polymer ?
#
loop_
_entity_poly.entity_id
_entity_poly.type
_entity_poly.pdbx_seq_one_letter_code
_entity_poly.pdbx_strand_id
1 'polypeptide(L)'
;MKQLPDDTKQELSLQLKDALQTIECYNPSTGVKKALSYSGTAGTSLVAGFKASLLGDSRLSEQLFAQVIPNARMAVAENKISHDNRYQYALFCYALLLGYHEQVNESAAVLLVLDIVKDIRFGAPPEFFTLLAHLWRGETDAAIQMLDGIEKLENKKSEFYIQPGLSTLVRGVVNNVPSLMKEGARLLFDKHLHTTKYFRTALESNHYYCEPVTLLTIVGRKLGVDVKANIGDTTALLKTKTFSPIDRPEIPAKKKFEVPVDLVPSCFLTKRE
;
A
#
# COMPACT_ATOMS: atom_id res chain seq x y z
N MET A 1 -7.43 -15.29 -9.68
CA MET A 1 -6.74 -15.77 -8.45
C MET A 1 -7.01 -17.26 -8.28
N LYS A 2 -6.03 -18.06 -7.86
CA LYS A 2 -6.29 -19.45 -7.42
C LYS A 2 -7.26 -19.42 -6.24
N GLN A 3 -8.16 -20.38 -6.15
CA GLN A 3 -9.12 -20.46 -5.05
C GLN A 3 -8.37 -20.65 -3.73
N LEU A 4 -8.73 -19.86 -2.71
CA LEU A 4 -8.13 -20.00 -1.38
C LEU A 4 -8.51 -21.37 -0.78
N PRO A 5 -7.57 -22.08 -0.11
CA PRO A 5 -7.91 -23.24 0.70
C PRO A 5 -8.99 -22.91 1.73
N ASP A 6 -9.89 -23.86 2.02
CA ASP A 6 -11.04 -23.58 2.90
C ASP A 6 -10.63 -23.23 4.33
N ASP A 7 -9.55 -23.83 4.84
CA ASP A 7 -9.01 -23.50 6.15
C ASP A 7 -8.38 -22.09 6.17
N THR A 8 -7.71 -21.68 5.09
CA THR A 8 -7.27 -20.30 4.87
C THR A 8 -8.44 -19.32 4.79
N LYS A 9 -9.55 -19.67 4.13
CA LYS A 9 -10.76 -18.81 4.09
C LYS A 9 -11.34 -18.60 5.49
N GLN A 10 -11.48 -19.67 6.28
CA GLN A 10 -11.99 -19.55 7.65
C GLN A 10 -11.12 -18.62 8.49
N GLU A 11 -9.81 -18.77 8.38
CA GLU A 11 -8.83 -17.94 9.08
C GLU A 11 -8.93 -16.46 8.69
N LEU A 12 -9.05 -16.17 7.39
CA LEU A 12 -9.27 -14.80 6.88
C LEU A 12 -10.60 -14.21 7.32
N SER A 13 -11.67 -15.00 7.34
CA SER A 13 -13.00 -14.54 7.78
C SER A 13 -13.01 -14.12 9.24
N LEU A 14 -12.29 -14.84 10.11
CA LEU A 14 -12.14 -14.46 11.51
C LEU A 14 -11.37 -13.14 11.65
N GLN A 15 -10.27 -12.99 10.92
CA GLN A 15 -9.50 -11.75 10.90
C GLN A 15 -10.27 -10.56 10.33
N LEU A 16 -11.20 -10.81 9.39
CA LEU A 16 -12.09 -9.78 8.86
C LEU A 16 -13.12 -9.36 9.91
N LYS A 17 -13.74 -10.33 10.59
CA LYS A 17 -14.71 -10.07 11.67
C LYS A 17 -14.13 -9.18 12.77
N ASP A 18 -12.90 -9.45 13.20
CA ASP A 18 -12.20 -8.63 14.20
C ASP A 18 -11.97 -7.18 13.73
N ALA A 19 -11.57 -7.00 12.46
CA ALA A 19 -11.40 -5.67 11.87
C ALA A 19 -12.72 -4.91 11.77
N LEU A 20 -13.82 -5.58 11.39
CA LEU A 20 -15.15 -4.99 11.34
C LEU A 20 -15.63 -4.54 12.72
N GLN A 21 -15.44 -5.38 13.76
CA GLN A 21 -15.76 -5.02 15.14
C GLN A 21 -14.96 -3.79 15.60
N THR A 22 -13.67 -3.72 15.23
CA THR A 22 -12.83 -2.55 15.54
C THR A 22 -13.39 -1.27 14.89
N ILE A 23 -13.81 -1.35 13.62
CA ILE A 23 -14.42 -0.21 12.91
C ILE A 23 -15.75 0.21 13.55
N GLU A 24 -16.60 -0.76 13.91
CA GLU A 24 -17.92 -0.51 14.51
C GLU A 24 -17.83 0.10 15.92
N CYS A 25 -16.91 -0.39 16.75
CA CYS A 25 -16.77 0.05 18.13
C CYS A 25 -16.00 1.38 18.26
N TYR A 26 -15.27 1.80 17.23
CA TYR A 26 -14.39 2.95 17.31
C TYR A 26 -14.92 4.15 16.51
N ASN A 27 -15.42 5.17 17.21
CA ASN A 27 -15.77 6.44 16.60
C ASN A 27 -14.55 7.38 16.59
N PRO A 28 -13.93 7.68 15.43
CA PRO A 28 -12.72 8.49 15.39
C PRO A 28 -12.96 9.95 15.83
N SER A 29 -14.19 10.46 15.75
CA SER A 29 -14.53 11.84 16.11
C SER A 29 -14.47 12.12 17.62
N THR A 30 -14.65 11.08 18.45
CA THR A 30 -14.61 11.16 19.92
C THR A 30 -13.25 10.78 20.49
N GLY A 31 -12.29 10.40 19.64
CA GLY A 31 -10.94 10.01 20.05
C GLY A 31 -10.11 11.19 20.58
N VAL A 32 -9.32 10.94 21.63
CA VAL A 32 -8.43 11.95 22.24
C VAL A 32 -7.39 12.48 21.25
N LYS A 33 -6.86 11.59 20.39
CA LYS A 33 -5.89 11.94 19.33
C LYS A 33 -6.55 11.81 17.96
N LYS A 34 -7.47 12.73 17.63
CA LYS A 34 -8.31 12.68 16.42
C LYS A 34 -7.57 12.32 15.12
N ALA A 35 -6.44 12.96 14.81
CA ALA A 35 -5.67 12.65 13.59
C ALA A 35 -5.25 11.17 13.52
N LEU A 36 -4.74 10.64 14.64
CA LEU A 36 -4.37 9.24 14.78
C LEU A 36 -5.60 8.32 14.70
N SER A 37 -6.70 8.71 15.35
CA SER A 37 -7.97 7.98 15.32
C SER A 37 -8.49 7.82 13.90
N TYR A 38 -8.60 8.91 13.16
CA TYR A 38 -9.04 8.91 11.76
C TYR A 38 -8.07 8.12 10.86
N SER A 39 -6.77 8.28 11.04
CA SER A 39 -5.77 7.51 10.30
C SER A 39 -5.86 6.01 10.58
N GLY A 40 -6.13 5.63 11.83
CA GLY A 40 -6.34 4.25 12.25
C GLY A 40 -7.59 3.64 11.63
N THR A 41 -8.70 4.38 11.61
CA THR A 41 -9.93 3.96 10.92
C THR A 41 -9.68 3.79 9.42
N ALA A 42 -9.03 4.76 8.75
CA ALA A 42 -8.72 4.66 7.32
C ALA A 42 -7.87 3.41 7.00
N GLY A 43 -6.79 3.18 7.76
CA GLY A 43 -5.95 2.00 7.59
C GLY A 43 -6.70 0.69 7.86
N THR A 44 -7.51 0.63 8.93
CA THR A 44 -8.28 -0.58 9.26
C THR A 44 -9.32 -0.89 8.19
N SER A 45 -10.04 0.12 7.68
CA SER A 45 -10.99 -0.06 6.58
C SER A 45 -10.30 -0.53 5.29
N LEU A 46 -9.09 -0.04 5.01
CA LEU A 46 -8.29 -0.51 3.88
C LEU A 46 -7.93 -2.00 4.03
N VAL A 47 -7.38 -2.42 5.18
CA VAL A 47 -7.06 -3.82 5.48
C VAL A 47 -8.30 -4.71 5.38
N ALA A 48 -9.40 -4.29 5.99
CA ALA A 48 -10.65 -5.03 5.99
C ALA A 48 -11.19 -5.18 4.56
N GLY A 49 -11.11 -4.12 3.75
CA GLY A 49 -11.46 -4.15 2.34
C GLY A 49 -10.66 -5.20 1.56
N PHE A 50 -9.35 -5.31 1.79
CA PHE A 50 -8.56 -6.38 1.16
C PHE A 50 -8.96 -7.77 1.61
N LYS A 51 -9.17 -7.98 2.91
CA LYS A 51 -9.61 -9.28 3.43
C LYS A 51 -10.93 -9.69 2.76
N ALA A 52 -11.89 -8.77 2.66
CA ALA A 52 -13.14 -9.00 1.95
C ALA A 52 -12.92 -9.32 0.45
N SER A 53 -12.06 -8.57 -0.22
CA SER A 53 -11.68 -8.82 -1.62
C SER A 53 -11.07 -10.21 -1.83
N LEU A 54 -10.14 -10.62 -0.96
CA LEU A 54 -9.51 -11.95 -1.02
C LEU A 54 -10.51 -13.08 -0.78
N LEU A 55 -11.50 -12.85 0.10
CA LEU A 55 -12.61 -13.77 0.35
C LEU A 55 -13.66 -13.80 -0.78
N GLY A 56 -13.54 -12.92 -1.77
CA GLY A 56 -14.48 -12.82 -2.90
C GLY A 56 -15.71 -11.97 -2.61
N ASP A 57 -15.77 -11.25 -1.49
CA ASP A 57 -16.86 -10.33 -1.17
C ASP A 57 -16.55 -8.93 -1.70
N SER A 58 -16.77 -8.74 -3.00
CA SER A 58 -16.52 -7.46 -3.67
C SER A 58 -17.42 -6.34 -3.12
N ARG A 59 -18.65 -6.64 -2.69
CA ARG A 59 -19.57 -5.62 -2.17
C ARG A 59 -19.06 -5.05 -0.87
N LEU A 60 -18.71 -5.91 0.09
CA LEU A 60 -18.15 -5.48 1.37
C LEU A 60 -16.81 -4.78 1.18
N SER A 61 -15.96 -5.29 0.27
CA SER A 61 -14.69 -4.66 -0.08
C SER A 61 -14.86 -3.21 -0.50
N GLU A 62 -15.78 -2.92 -1.42
CA GLU A 62 -16.01 -1.55 -1.89
C GLU A 62 -16.65 -0.66 -0.82
N GLN A 63 -17.56 -1.20 0.00
CA GLN A 63 -18.13 -0.46 1.14
C GLN A 63 -17.06 -0.04 2.16
N LEU A 64 -16.05 -0.87 2.38
CA LEU A 64 -14.94 -0.57 3.28
C LEU A 64 -13.96 0.42 2.64
N PHE A 65 -13.61 0.25 1.36
CA PHE A 65 -12.76 1.19 0.63
C PHE A 65 -13.35 2.60 0.56
N ALA A 66 -14.68 2.73 0.42
CA ALA A 66 -15.37 4.02 0.42
C ALA A 66 -15.18 4.82 1.72
N GLN A 67 -14.80 4.17 2.83
CA GLN A 67 -14.53 4.84 4.11
C GLN A 67 -13.10 5.38 4.21
N VAL A 68 -12.17 4.93 3.37
CA VAL A 68 -10.74 5.21 3.53
C VAL A 68 -10.43 6.68 3.28
N ILE A 69 -10.84 7.24 2.13
CA ILE A 69 -10.51 8.62 1.74
C ILE A 69 -11.13 9.66 2.69
N PRO A 70 -12.43 9.60 3.04
CA PRO A 70 -13.00 10.55 3.99
C PRO A 70 -12.27 10.57 5.33
N ASN A 71 -11.93 9.40 5.88
CA ASN A 71 -11.18 9.32 7.13
C ASN A 71 -9.74 9.82 6.98
N ALA A 72 -9.05 9.49 5.89
CA ALA A 72 -7.69 9.98 5.64
C ALA A 72 -7.63 11.51 5.49
N ARG A 73 -8.62 12.13 4.84
CA ARG A 73 -8.76 13.59 4.78
C ARG A 73 -8.94 14.21 6.16
N MET A 74 -9.80 13.60 6.99
CA MET A 74 -9.99 14.05 8.38
C MET A 74 -8.72 13.90 9.22
N ALA A 75 -7.91 12.86 8.97
CA ALA A 75 -6.63 12.69 9.63
C ALA A 75 -5.66 13.83 9.31
N VAL A 76 -5.60 14.27 8.05
CA VAL A 76 -4.82 15.44 7.64
C VAL A 76 -5.37 16.71 8.29
N ALA A 77 -6.67 16.94 8.23
CA ALA A 77 -7.31 18.15 8.76
C ALA A 77 -7.18 18.31 10.28
N GLU A 78 -7.22 17.20 11.02
CA GLU A 78 -7.10 17.18 12.49
C GLU A 78 -5.64 17.12 12.96
N ASN A 79 -4.66 17.02 12.04
CA ASN A 79 -3.26 17.03 12.41
C ASN A 79 -2.79 18.44 12.78
N LYS A 80 -2.48 18.62 14.06
CA LYS A 80 -2.02 19.91 14.61
C LYS A 80 -0.50 20.00 14.77
N ILE A 81 0.23 18.94 14.45
CA ILE A 81 1.68 18.90 14.58
C ILE A 81 2.29 19.50 13.33
N SER A 82 2.91 20.69 13.47
CA SER A 82 3.63 21.34 12.38
C SER A 82 4.70 20.40 11.82
N HIS A 83 4.84 20.37 10.50
CA HIS A 83 5.81 19.55 9.76
C HIS A 83 5.61 18.03 9.84
N ASP A 84 4.58 17.51 10.53
CA ASP A 84 4.23 16.08 10.45
C ASP A 84 3.37 15.83 9.20
N ASN A 85 4.02 15.53 8.08
CA ASN A 85 3.34 15.32 6.80
C ASN A 85 2.87 13.86 6.60
N ARG A 86 2.98 12.99 7.61
CA ARG A 86 2.72 11.55 7.46
C ARG A 86 1.31 11.24 6.98
N TYR A 87 0.33 12.00 7.45
CA TYR A 87 -1.07 11.81 7.07
C TYR A 87 -1.33 12.25 5.63
N GLN A 88 -0.59 13.25 5.13
CA GLN A 88 -0.64 13.66 3.73
C GLN A 88 -0.04 12.59 2.82
N TYR A 89 1.08 11.98 3.23
CA TYR A 89 1.67 10.84 2.52
C TYR A 89 0.70 9.65 2.47
N ALA A 90 0.06 9.32 3.59
CA ALA A 90 -0.94 8.26 3.67
C ALA A 90 -2.15 8.53 2.75
N LEU A 91 -2.69 9.77 2.79
CA LEU A 91 -3.81 10.18 1.92
C LEU A 91 -3.46 10.02 0.45
N PHE A 92 -2.25 10.45 0.04
CA PHE A 92 -1.79 10.30 -1.34
C PHE A 92 -1.70 8.83 -1.76
N CYS A 93 -1.09 7.97 -0.93
CA CYS A 93 -1.01 6.53 -1.21
C CYS A 93 -2.39 5.88 -1.31
N TYR A 94 -3.29 6.15 -0.37
CA TYR A 94 -4.64 5.60 -0.39
C TYR A 94 -5.43 6.07 -1.61
N ALA A 95 -5.30 7.34 -1.99
CA ALA A 95 -5.95 7.88 -3.18
C ALA A 95 -5.43 7.19 -4.45
N LEU A 96 -4.11 6.95 -4.56
CA LEU A 96 -3.53 6.19 -5.66
C LEU A 96 -4.07 4.76 -5.71
N LEU A 97 -3.94 4.03 -4.59
CA LEU A 97 -4.33 2.63 -4.47
C LEU A 97 -5.81 2.41 -4.77
N LEU A 98 -6.67 3.31 -4.28
CA LEU A 98 -8.12 3.18 -4.47
C LEU A 98 -8.61 3.87 -5.75
N GLY A 99 -7.74 4.55 -6.49
CA GLY A 99 -8.07 5.13 -7.79
C GLY A 99 -8.84 6.46 -7.75
N TYR A 100 -8.77 7.22 -6.65
CA TYR A 100 -9.44 8.52 -6.48
C TYR A 100 -8.64 9.67 -7.12
N HIS A 101 -8.71 9.79 -8.44
CA HIS A 101 -7.84 10.68 -9.21
C HIS A 101 -7.86 12.15 -8.79
N GLU A 102 -9.03 12.71 -8.43
CA GLU A 102 -9.12 14.10 -7.95
C GLU A 102 -8.28 14.30 -6.68
N GLN A 103 -8.43 13.38 -5.71
CA GLN A 103 -7.65 13.43 -4.48
C GLN A 103 -6.15 13.21 -4.72
N VAL A 104 -5.78 12.37 -5.70
CA VAL A 104 -4.38 12.19 -6.09
C VAL A 104 -3.81 13.49 -6.68
N ASN A 105 -4.55 14.18 -7.54
CA ASN A 105 -4.14 15.47 -8.11
C ASN A 105 -3.92 16.53 -7.02
N GLU A 106 -4.88 16.68 -6.11
CA GLU A 106 -4.77 17.61 -4.98
C GLU A 106 -3.54 17.28 -4.11
N SER A 107 -3.39 16.00 -3.75
CA SER A 107 -2.31 15.56 -2.90
C SER A 107 -0.94 15.72 -3.57
N ALA A 108 -0.83 15.43 -4.87
CA ALA A 108 0.39 15.64 -5.63
C ALA A 108 0.77 17.13 -5.65
N ALA A 109 -0.18 18.04 -5.87
CA ALA A 109 0.08 19.47 -5.83
C ALA A 109 0.59 19.93 -4.45
N VAL A 110 0.00 19.44 -3.36
CA VAL A 110 0.46 19.71 -2.00
C VAL A 110 1.87 19.17 -1.78
N LEU A 111 2.13 17.92 -2.12
CA LEU A 111 3.44 17.26 -1.90
C LEU A 111 4.61 17.94 -2.62
N LEU A 112 4.37 18.57 -3.77
CA LEU A 112 5.40 19.28 -4.52
C LEU A 112 5.76 20.66 -3.94
N VAL A 113 4.92 21.23 -3.08
CA VAL A 113 5.17 22.52 -2.43
C VAL A 113 5.44 22.40 -0.94
N LEU A 114 5.21 21.22 -0.35
CA LEU A 114 5.54 20.95 1.04
C LEU A 114 7.05 21.02 1.23
N ASP A 115 7.49 21.84 2.18
CA ASP A 115 8.87 21.83 2.62
C ASP A 115 9.16 20.45 3.23
N ILE A 116 10.10 19.73 2.63
CA ILE A 116 10.54 18.42 3.12
C ILE A 116 11.41 18.69 4.35
N VAL A 117 10.77 19.01 5.46
CA VAL A 117 11.48 19.02 6.74
C VAL A 117 11.90 17.58 7.01
N LYS A 118 13.17 17.40 7.36
CA LYS A 118 13.84 16.12 7.66
C LYS A 118 13.20 15.31 8.79
N ASP A 119 12.09 15.77 9.34
CA ASP A 119 11.45 15.21 10.52
C ASP A 119 10.18 14.45 10.14
N ILE A 120 10.20 13.17 10.54
CA ILE A 120 9.09 12.23 10.54
C ILE A 120 8.82 11.54 9.18
N ARG A 121 9.48 10.39 9.01
CA ARG A 121 9.23 9.45 7.91
C ARG A 121 7.90 8.72 8.12
N PHE A 122 7.05 8.64 7.10
CA PHE A 122 5.91 7.72 7.06
C PHE A 122 6.37 6.35 6.54
N GLY A 123 7.31 5.72 7.23
CA GLY A 123 8.00 4.52 6.75
C GLY A 123 8.95 4.79 5.57
N ALA A 124 8.52 5.54 4.55
CA ALA A 124 9.28 5.96 3.39
C ALA A 124 9.95 7.33 3.55
N PRO A 125 11.09 7.57 2.87
CA PRO A 125 11.65 8.89 2.64
C PRO A 125 10.69 9.78 1.83
N PRO A 126 10.53 11.07 2.17
CA PRO A 126 9.69 12.01 1.43
C PRO A 126 9.99 12.09 -0.08
N GLU A 127 11.24 11.88 -0.47
CA GLU A 127 11.71 11.89 -1.86
C GLU A 127 10.93 10.90 -2.74
N PHE A 128 10.46 9.79 -2.16
CA PHE A 128 9.64 8.82 -2.88
C PHE A 128 8.24 9.35 -3.20
N PHE A 129 7.61 10.05 -2.26
CA PHE A 129 6.28 10.62 -2.49
C PHE A 129 6.36 11.79 -3.49
N THR A 130 7.40 12.61 -3.40
CA THR A 130 7.68 13.67 -4.38
C THR A 130 7.94 13.09 -5.77
N LEU A 131 8.70 12.00 -5.88
CA LEU A 131 8.92 11.29 -7.14
C LEU A 131 7.60 10.81 -7.75
N LEU A 132 6.75 10.15 -6.96
CA LEU A 132 5.43 9.70 -7.40
C LEU A 132 4.51 10.86 -7.81
N ALA A 133 4.57 12.00 -7.11
CA ALA A 133 3.80 13.20 -7.43
C ALA A 133 4.19 13.80 -8.78
N HIS A 134 5.50 13.91 -9.07
CA HIS A 134 5.99 14.33 -10.38
C HIS A 134 5.53 13.37 -11.49
N LEU A 135 5.72 12.06 -11.29
CA LEU A 135 5.31 11.06 -12.27
C LEU A 135 3.80 11.10 -12.53
N TRP A 136 2.98 11.25 -11.48
CA TRP A 136 1.53 11.36 -11.63
C TRP A 136 1.10 12.57 -12.46
N ARG A 137 1.82 13.70 -12.31
CA ARG A 137 1.60 14.93 -13.08
C ARG A 137 2.17 14.89 -14.50
N GLY A 138 2.82 13.79 -14.88
CA GLY A 138 3.48 13.65 -16.18
C GLY A 138 4.81 14.40 -16.28
N GLU A 139 5.36 14.87 -15.15
CA GLU A 139 6.63 15.61 -15.07
C GLU A 139 7.81 14.62 -15.04
N THR A 140 7.94 13.82 -16.12
CA THR A 140 8.88 12.69 -16.19
C THR A 140 10.35 13.12 -16.09
N ASP A 141 10.71 14.27 -16.66
CA ASP A 141 12.10 14.77 -16.60
C ASP A 141 12.50 15.12 -15.16
N ALA A 142 11.61 15.75 -14.41
CA ALA A 142 11.81 16.04 -12.99
C ALA A 142 11.97 14.73 -12.20
N ALA A 143 11.11 13.74 -12.46
CA ALA A 143 11.23 12.43 -11.83
C ALA A 143 12.57 11.73 -12.14
N ILE A 144 13.07 11.81 -13.37
CA ILE A 144 14.37 11.24 -13.76
C ILE A 144 15.52 11.95 -13.04
N GLN A 145 15.47 13.28 -12.90
CA GLN A 145 16.51 14.05 -12.19
C GLN A 145 16.62 13.67 -10.70
N MET A 146 15.53 13.18 -10.09
CA MET A 146 15.54 12.73 -8.70
C MET A 146 16.22 11.37 -8.50
N LEU A 147 16.42 10.58 -9.56
CA LEU A 147 16.86 9.19 -9.43
C LEU A 147 18.25 9.04 -8.82
N ASP A 148 19.18 9.98 -9.06
CA ASP A 148 20.50 9.94 -8.42
C ASP A 148 20.40 10.02 -6.88
N GLY A 149 19.41 10.77 -6.38
CA GLY A 149 19.11 10.85 -4.95
C GLY A 149 18.46 9.57 -4.42
N ILE A 150 17.53 9.00 -5.19
CA ILE A 150 16.86 7.73 -4.87
C ILE A 150 17.86 6.57 -4.85
N GLU A 151 18.75 6.47 -5.84
CA GLU A 151 19.79 5.43 -5.91
C GLU A 151 20.74 5.50 -4.70
N LYS A 152 21.06 6.71 -4.21
CA LYS A 152 21.79 6.87 -2.95
C LYS A 152 21.00 6.35 -1.75
N LEU A 153 19.68 6.48 -1.73
CA LEU A 153 18.82 5.95 -0.67
C LEU A 153 18.71 4.42 -0.74
N GLU A 154 18.54 3.84 -1.93
CA GLU A 154 18.50 2.38 -2.16
C GLU A 154 19.72 1.66 -1.59
N ASN A 155 20.88 2.31 -1.63
CA ASN A 155 22.16 1.77 -1.17
C ASN A 155 22.43 2.00 0.33
N LYS A 156 21.58 2.74 1.05
CA LYS A 156 21.76 2.95 2.50
C LYS A 156 21.32 1.72 3.27
N LYS A 157 22.24 1.14 4.06
CA LYS A 157 21.94 0.00 4.96
C LYS A 157 20.79 0.26 5.94
N SER A 158 20.61 1.52 6.35
CA SER A 158 19.54 1.93 7.28
C SER A 158 18.20 2.18 6.61
N GLU A 159 18.13 2.10 5.27
CA GLU A 159 16.91 2.35 4.53
C GLU A 159 16.17 1.04 4.27
N PHE A 160 14.96 0.95 4.83
CA PHE A 160 14.16 -0.27 4.80
C PHE A 160 13.00 -0.17 3.83
N TYR A 161 12.62 1.05 3.42
CA TYR A 161 11.49 1.26 2.52
C TYR A 161 11.95 1.42 1.07
N ILE A 162 12.95 2.28 0.81
CA ILE A 162 13.53 2.43 -0.54
C ILE A 162 14.58 1.35 -0.74
N GLN A 163 14.21 0.35 -1.54
CA GLN A 163 15.01 -0.84 -1.78
C GLN A 163 15.56 -0.85 -3.20
N PRO A 164 16.69 -1.54 -3.45
CA PRO A 164 17.24 -1.68 -4.78
C PRO A 164 16.19 -2.14 -5.80
N GLY A 165 16.15 -1.46 -6.94
CA GLY A 165 15.26 -1.76 -8.05
C GLY A 165 14.14 -0.74 -8.26
N LEU A 166 13.92 0.19 -7.31
CA LEU A 166 12.99 1.31 -7.49
C LEU A 166 13.44 2.23 -8.62
N SER A 167 14.71 2.66 -8.61
CA SER A 167 15.28 3.51 -9.65
C SER A 167 15.19 2.85 -11.03
N THR A 168 15.59 1.58 -11.13
CA THR A 168 15.49 0.76 -12.35
C THR A 168 14.05 0.66 -12.84
N LEU A 169 13.09 0.39 -11.96
CA LEU A 169 11.68 0.30 -12.32
C LEU A 169 11.16 1.64 -12.84
N VAL A 170 11.48 2.75 -12.18
CA VAL A 170 11.08 4.10 -12.62
C VAL A 170 11.65 4.42 -14.01
N ARG A 171 12.93 4.12 -14.26
CA ARG A 171 13.53 4.27 -15.61
C ARG A 171 12.80 3.41 -16.63
N GLY A 172 12.43 2.19 -16.27
CA GLY A 172 11.62 1.30 -17.11
C GLY A 172 10.26 1.90 -17.43
N VAL A 173 9.53 2.40 -16.43
CA VAL A 173 8.21 3.01 -16.60
C VAL A 173 8.28 4.27 -17.46
N VAL A 174 9.16 5.22 -17.11
CA VAL A 174 9.27 6.51 -17.82
C VAL A 174 9.67 6.34 -19.28
N ASN A 175 10.64 5.44 -19.55
CA ASN A 175 11.14 5.23 -20.91
C ASN A 175 10.39 4.12 -21.68
N ASN A 176 9.35 3.55 -21.07
CA ASN A 176 8.62 2.40 -21.60
C ASN A 176 9.55 1.25 -22.04
N VAL A 177 10.48 0.85 -21.16
CA VAL A 177 11.46 -0.23 -21.40
C VAL A 177 11.10 -1.46 -20.56
N PRO A 178 10.48 -2.51 -21.15
CA PRO A 178 9.99 -3.66 -20.40
C PRO A 178 11.07 -4.45 -19.64
N SER A 179 12.29 -4.53 -20.19
CA SER A 179 13.40 -5.24 -19.53
C SER A 179 13.77 -4.60 -18.19
N LEU A 180 13.82 -3.27 -18.13
CA LEU A 180 14.09 -2.52 -16.90
C LEU A 180 12.91 -2.60 -15.93
N MET A 181 11.66 -2.56 -16.42
CA MET A 181 10.49 -2.76 -15.55
C MET A 181 10.56 -4.13 -14.86
N LYS A 182 10.82 -5.18 -15.63
CA LYS A 182 10.92 -6.55 -15.11
C LYS A 182 12.06 -6.71 -14.13
N GLU A 183 13.23 -6.17 -14.43
CA GLU A 183 14.39 -6.22 -13.55
C GLU A 183 14.13 -5.51 -12.21
N GLY A 184 13.66 -4.25 -12.27
CA GLY A 184 13.38 -3.45 -11.08
C GLY A 184 12.28 -4.06 -10.21
N ALA A 185 11.18 -4.52 -10.84
CA ALA A 185 10.09 -5.18 -10.12
C ALA A 185 10.54 -6.47 -9.43
N ARG A 186 11.36 -7.31 -10.09
CA ARG A 186 11.88 -8.55 -9.50
C ARG A 186 12.70 -8.27 -8.23
N LEU A 187 13.60 -7.29 -8.27
CA LEU A 187 14.41 -6.93 -7.11
C LEU A 187 13.54 -6.48 -5.92
N LEU A 188 12.51 -5.68 -6.21
CA LEU A 188 11.55 -5.22 -5.20
C LEU A 188 10.70 -6.36 -4.66
N PHE A 189 10.23 -7.29 -5.51
CA PHE A 189 9.47 -8.47 -5.07
C PHE A 189 10.29 -9.40 -4.18
N ASP A 190 11.52 -9.71 -4.56
CA ASP A 190 12.41 -10.57 -3.77
C ASP A 190 12.61 -9.99 -2.36
N LYS A 191 12.84 -8.67 -2.28
CA LYS A 191 13.00 -7.97 -1.01
C LYS A 191 11.70 -7.92 -0.20
N HIS A 192 10.58 -7.63 -0.87
CA HIS A 192 9.25 -7.61 -0.26
C HIS A 192 8.90 -8.94 0.38
N LEU A 193 9.14 -10.06 -0.32
CA LEU A 193 8.85 -11.40 0.19
C LEU A 193 9.73 -11.79 1.38
N HIS A 194 10.97 -11.30 1.40
CA HIS A 194 11.84 -11.47 2.57
C HIS A 194 11.28 -10.76 3.81
N THR A 195 10.74 -9.54 3.68
CA THR A 195 10.23 -8.74 4.81
C THR A 195 8.81 -9.14 5.24
N THR A 196 7.93 -9.43 4.28
CA THR A 196 6.49 -9.71 4.50
C THR A 196 6.16 -11.20 4.44
N LYS A 197 7.14 -12.03 4.82
CA LYS A 197 7.05 -13.51 4.87
C LYS A 197 5.79 -14.04 5.55
N TYR A 198 5.23 -13.29 6.50
CA TYR A 198 3.99 -13.62 7.19
C TYR A 198 2.83 -12.72 6.75
N PHE A 199 1.77 -13.34 6.27
CA PHE A 199 0.57 -12.68 5.75
C PHE A 199 -0.15 -11.82 6.81
N ARG A 200 -0.22 -12.28 8.08
CA ARG A 200 -0.77 -11.45 9.17
C ARG A 200 0.01 -10.14 9.35
N THR A 201 1.34 -10.23 9.42
CA THR A 201 2.23 -9.06 9.49
C THR A 201 2.06 -8.17 8.27
N ALA A 202 1.91 -8.79 7.09
CA ALA A 202 1.69 -8.08 5.85
C ALA A 202 0.34 -7.34 5.84
N LEU A 203 -0.73 -7.91 6.38
CA LEU A 203 -2.02 -7.24 6.51
C LEU A 203 -2.01 -6.12 7.56
N GLU A 204 -1.46 -6.37 8.75
CA GLU A 204 -1.35 -5.36 9.82
C GLU A 204 -0.53 -4.14 9.38
N SER A 205 0.43 -4.34 8.47
CA SER A 205 1.26 -3.27 7.93
C SER A 205 0.73 -2.68 6.62
N ASN A 206 -0.43 -3.11 6.10
CA ASN A 206 -0.90 -2.72 4.75
C ASN A 206 0.08 -3.07 3.61
N HIS A 207 0.85 -4.14 3.73
CA HIS A 207 1.95 -4.49 2.81
C HIS A 207 1.90 -5.96 2.35
N TYR A 208 0.73 -6.58 2.15
CA TYR A 208 0.70 -7.88 1.46
C TYR A 208 0.99 -7.73 -0.04
N TYR A 209 0.65 -6.58 -0.61
CA TYR A 209 1.09 -6.15 -1.94
C TYR A 209 2.46 -5.47 -1.85
N CYS A 210 3.23 -5.51 -2.93
CA CYS A 210 4.47 -4.75 -3.03
C CYS A 210 4.11 -3.30 -3.37
N GLU A 211 4.10 -2.44 -2.36
CA GLU A 211 3.63 -1.06 -2.49
C GLU A 211 4.35 -0.26 -3.57
N PRO A 212 5.69 -0.20 -3.63
CA PRO A 212 6.38 0.56 -4.68
C PRO A 212 6.01 0.09 -6.10
N VAL A 213 5.94 -1.22 -6.33
CA VAL A 213 5.59 -1.77 -7.64
C VAL A 213 4.12 -1.51 -7.98
N THR A 214 3.23 -1.59 -6.99
CA THR A 214 1.79 -1.34 -7.19
C THR A 214 1.52 0.13 -7.51
N LEU A 215 2.11 1.06 -6.75
CA LEU A 215 1.99 2.49 -6.99
C LEU A 215 2.57 2.88 -8.36
N LEU A 216 3.74 2.34 -8.73
CA LEU A 216 4.32 2.58 -10.05
C LEU A 216 3.53 1.92 -11.19
N THR A 217 2.81 0.83 -10.92
CA THR A 217 1.87 0.25 -11.90
C THR A 217 0.68 1.17 -12.14
N ILE A 218 0.14 1.78 -11.08
CA ILE A 218 -0.96 2.76 -11.18
C ILE A 218 -0.51 4.01 -11.94
N VAL A 219 0.64 4.57 -11.55
CA VAL A 219 1.24 5.72 -12.23
C VAL A 219 1.60 5.40 -13.67
N GLY A 220 2.16 4.22 -13.94
CA GLY A 220 2.47 3.78 -15.30
C GLY A 220 1.24 3.76 -16.21
N ARG A 221 0.09 3.29 -15.72
CA ARG A 221 -1.18 3.36 -16.47
C ARG A 221 -1.58 4.79 -16.79
N LYS A 222 -1.39 5.73 -15.86
CA LYS A 222 -1.63 7.15 -16.08
C LYS A 222 -0.71 7.72 -17.18
N LEU A 223 0.50 7.19 -17.30
CA LEU A 223 1.48 7.51 -18.35
C LEU A 223 1.29 6.70 -19.64
N GLY A 224 0.27 5.84 -19.74
CA GLY A 224 0.01 5.00 -20.92
C GLY A 224 0.89 3.74 -21.01
N VAL A 225 1.49 3.31 -19.90
CA VAL A 225 2.39 2.16 -19.82
C VAL A 225 1.75 1.03 -19.00
N ASP A 226 1.61 -0.15 -19.61
CA ASP A 226 1.13 -1.35 -18.89
C ASP A 226 2.27 -2.05 -18.16
N VAL A 227 2.61 -1.52 -16.98
CA VAL A 227 3.68 -2.07 -16.13
C VAL A 227 3.39 -3.51 -15.73
N LYS A 228 2.14 -3.84 -15.39
CA LYS A 228 1.78 -5.18 -14.90
C LYS A 228 1.99 -6.25 -15.99
N ALA A 229 1.69 -5.92 -17.25
CA ALA A 229 1.98 -6.83 -18.37
C ALA A 229 3.48 -7.07 -18.58
N ASN A 230 4.33 -6.09 -18.26
CA ASN A 230 5.77 -6.14 -18.53
C ASN A 230 6.60 -6.78 -17.40
N ILE A 231 6.09 -6.85 -16.18
CA ILE A 231 6.83 -7.37 -15.01
C ILE A 231 6.67 -8.89 -14.79
N GLY A 232 5.74 -9.54 -15.50
CA GLY A 232 5.54 -10.99 -15.45
C GLY A 232 4.64 -11.46 -14.29
N ASP A 233 4.92 -12.64 -13.75
CA ASP A 233 4.12 -13.25 -12.67
C ASP A 233 4.30 -12.47 -11.36
N THR A 234 3.20 -11.93 -10.84
CA THR A 234 3.16 -11.20 -9.57
C THR A 234 2.61 -12.05 -8.43
N THR A 235 2.35 -13.35 -8.66
CA THR A 235 1.80 -14.22 -7.63
C THR A 235 2.86 -14.66 -6.63
N ALA A 236 2.48 -14.70 -5.36
CA ALA A 236 3.34 -15.16 -4.28
C ALA A 236 2.55 -16.00 -3.27
N LEU A 237 3.27 -16.77 -2.46
CA LEU A 237 2.68 -17.59 -1.41
C LEU A 237 3.14 -17.08 -0.04
N LEU A 238 2.26 -16.36 0.66
CA LEU A 238 2.51 -15.88 2.01
C LEU A 238 2.01 -16.90 3.04
N LYS A 239 2.52 -16.82 4.28
CA LYS A 239 2.14 -17.74 5.35
C LYS A 239 1.42 -17.01 6.48
N THR A 240 0.30 -17.50 6.96
CA THR A 240 -0.31 -17.03 8.21
C THR A 240 -0.30 -18.10 9.29
N LYS A 241 -0.41 -17.70 10.55
CA LYS A 241 -0.66 -18.57 11.70
C LYS A 241 -2.11 -18.41 12.15
N THR A 242 -2.59 -19.31 12.98
CA THR A 242 -3.90 -19.21 13.64
C THR A 242 -4.05 -17.87 14.36
N PHE A 243 -5.08 -17.08 14.02
CA PHE A 243 -5.27 -15.71 14.51
C PHE A 243 -5.55 -15.65 16.00
N SER A 244 -6.49 -16.48 16.47
CA SER A 244 -6.81 -16.65 17.88
C SER A 244 -6.73 -18.14 18.26
N PRO A 245 -5.56 -18.63 18.69
CA PRO A 245 -5.41 -20.00 19.16
C PRO A 245 -6.27 -20.31 20.41
N ILE A 246 -6.62 -19.29 21.19
CA ILE A 246 -7.45 -19.42 22.40
C ILE A 246 -8.90 -19.75 22.02
N ASP A 247 -9.42 -19.07 20.99
CA ASP A 247 -10.80 -19.28 20.52
C ASP A 247 -10.94 -20.51 19.61
N ARG A 248 -9.82 -21.13 19.22
CA ARG A 248 -9.77 -22.31 18.34
C ARG A 248 -8.80 -23.38 18.85
N PRO A 249 -9.04 -23.97 20.04
CA PRO A 249 -8.14 -24.97 20.61
C PRO A 249 -8.04 -26.25 19.77
N GLU A 250 -8.98 -26.49 18.85
CA GLU A 250 -8.97 -27.61 17.91
C GLU A 250 -7.86 -27.49 16.84
N ILE A 251 -7.32 -26.28 16.62
CA ILE A 251 -6.23 -26.05 15.68
C ILE A 251 -4.91 -25.83 16.43
N PRO A 252 -3.82 -26.53 16.07
CA PRO A 252 -2.51 -26.26 16.65
C PRO A 252 -2.13 -24.79 16.50
N ALA A 253 -1.76 -24.12 17.60
CA ALA A 253 -1.38 -22.70 17.62
C ALA A 253 -0.25 -22.34 16.64
N LYS A 254 0.58 -23.32 16.27
CA LYS A 254 1.70 -23.16 15.32
C LYS A 254 1.37 -23.62 13.90
N LYS A 255 0.13 -24.02 13.60
CA LYS A 255 -0.29 -24.37 12.23
C LYS A 255 -0.03 -23.17 11.31
N LYS A 256 0.57 -23.44 10.16
CA LYS A 256 0.80 -22.45 9.11
C LYS A 256 -0.19 -22.70 7.99
N PHE A 257 -0.87 -21.64 7.56
CA PHE A 257 -1.74 -21.64 6.41
C PHE A 257 -1.04 -20.91 5.27
N GLU A 258 -1.18 -21.43 4.06
CA GLU A 258 -0.60 -20.83 2.87
C GLU A 258 -1.65 -19.98 2.17
N VAL A 259 -1.28 -18.74 1.85
CA VAL A 259 -2.17 -17.72 1.29
C VAL A 259 -1.59 -17.29 -0.05
N PRO A 260 -2.11 -17.80 -1.18
CA PRO A 260 -1.72 -17.30 -2.49
C PRO A 260 -2.23 -15.86 -2.64
N VAL A 261 -1.33 -14.93 -2.92
CA VAL A 261 -1.62 -13.52 -3.10
C VAL A 261 -1.08 -13.02 -4.44
N ASP A 262 -1.69 -11.96 -4.94
CA ASP A 262 -1.11 -11.14 -6.02
C ASP A 262 -0.37 -9.97 -5.37
N LEU A 263 0.94 -9.82 -5.64
CA LEU A 263 1.74 -8.72 -5.11
C LEU A 263 1.43 -7.37 -5.78
N VAL A 264 0.66 -7.37 -6.87
CA VAL A 264 0.11 -6.16 -7.52
C VAL A 264 -1.40 -6.34 -7.72
N PRO A 265 -2.22 -6.33 -6.65
CA PRO A 265 -3.63 -6.73 -6.71
C PRO A 265 -4.46 -5.94 -7.72
N SER A 266 -5.30 -6.63 -8.49
CA SER A 266 -6.17 -5.97 -9.48
C SER A 266 -7.21 -5.03 -8.86
N CYS A 267 -7.62 -5.24 -7.60
CA CYS A 267 -8.57 -4.36 -6.90
C CYS A 267 -8.05 -2.92 -6.71
N PHE A 268 -6.73 -2.73 -6.77
CA PHE A 268 -6.09 -1.40 -6.75
C PHE A 268 -5.90 -0.77 -8.12
N LEU A 269 -6.07 -1.57 -9.16
CA LEU A 269 -5.84 -1.14 -10.52
C LEU A 269 -7.15 -0.62 -11.16
N THR A 270 -8.24 -0.61 -10.40
CA THR A 270 -9.55 -0.11 -10.80
C THR A 270 -9.64 1.38 -10.51
N LYS A 271 -10.02 2.17 -11.52
CA LYS A 271 -10.39 3.58 -11.32
C LYS A 271 -11.68 3.64 -10.50
N ARG A 272 -11.71 4.49 -9.47
CA ARG A 272 -12.94 4.84 -8.73
C ARG A 272 -13.21 6.31 -8.96
N GLU A 273 -14.47 6.66 -9.16
CA GLU A 273 -14.93 8.05 -9.33
C GLU A 273 -15.50 8.57 -8.02
#